data_AF-A0A3B1J4C6-F1
#
_entry.id   AF-A0A3B1J4C6-F1
#
_cell.length_a   1.000
_cell.length_b   1.000
_cell.length_c   1.000
_cell.angle_alpha   90.00
_cell.angle_beta   90.00
_cell.angle_gamma   90.00
#
_symmetry.space_group_name_H-M   'P 1'
#
loop_
_entity.id
_entity.type
_entity.pdbx_description
1 polymer ?
#
loop_
_entity_poly.entity_id
_entity_poly.type
_entity_poly.pdbx_seq_one_letter_code
_entity_poly.pdbx_strand_id
1 'polypeptide(L)'
;MESDCRIPMACLRPKVLALHALFWGLVSLRVFGAALLSEEKTTATKAAAVPCWQVEEFVVASDCTLCADFQSILIPACSVTGYVEKINCTKSSKDEYKSCRSAMMEEHIFWKFEGAMLGLTVIFALLVVARQRSLDRQASEKVRRQIESI
;
A
#
# COMPACT_ATOMS: atom_id res chain seq x y z
N MET A 1 -6.05 35.05 -42.59
CA MET A 1 -5.87 33.66 -43.04
C MET A 1 -5.80 32.85 -41.76
N GLU A 2 -6.92 32.80 -41.04
CA GLU A 2 -6.94 32.32 -39.67
C GLU A 2 -7.88 31.13 -39.63
N SER A 3 -7.35 29.93 -39.35
CA SER A 3 -8.17 28.81 -38.91
C SER A 3 -7.31 27.79 -38.15
N ASP A 4 -7.44 27.88 -36.83
CA ASP A 4 -7.61 26.76 -35.92
C ASP A 4 -6.44 25.78 -35.70
N CYS A 5 -5.49 26.23 -34.89
CA CYS A 5 -4.69 25.34 -34.05
C CYS A 5 -5.59 24.72 -32.97
N ARG A 6 -6.29 23.62 -33.31
CA ARG A 6 -7.31 23.00 -32.43
C ARG A 6 -6.95 21.62 -31.91
N ILE A 7 -5.72 21.39 -31.44
CA ILE A 7 -5.42 20.26 -30.51
C ILE A 7 -4.30 20.64 -29.52
N PRO A 8 -4.60 21.13 -28.30
CA PRO A 8 -3.58 21.42 -27.30
C PRO A 8 -3.06 20.16 -26.56
N MET A 9 -3.49 18.97 -26.98
CA MET A 9 -3.21 17.69 -26.29
C MET A 9 -1.98 16.93 -26.84
N ALA A 10 -1.38 17.37 -27.96
CA ALA A 10 -0.27 16.65 -28.58
C ALA A 10 1.12 17.04 -28.03
N CYS A 11 1.35 18.31 -27.71
CA CYS A 11 2.63 18.78 -27.15
C CYS A 11 2.76 18.55 -25.64
N LEU A 12 1.65 18.33 -24.93
CA LEU A 12 1.65 18.01 -23.50
C LEU A 12 1.92 16.52 -23.23
N ARG A 13 1.68 15.64 -24.21
CA ARG A 13 1.86 14.19 -24.10
C ARG A 13 3.28 13.74 -23.74
N PRO A 14 4.37 14.26 -24.35
CA PRO A 14 5.72 13.78 -24.03
C PRO A 14 6.13 14.18 -22.61
N LYS A 15 5.80 15.42 -22.21
CA LYS A 15 6.10 15.93 -20.87
C LYS A 15 5.26 15.25 -19.79
N VAL A 16 3.99 14.97 -20.07
CA VAL A 16 3.13 14.20 -19.14
C VAL A 16 3.59 12.75 -19.03
N LEU A 17 3.97 12.10 -20.13
CA LEU A 17 4.51 10.74 -20.10
C LEU A 17 5.85 10.67 -19.36
N ALA A 18 6.73 11.65 -19.56
CA ALA A 18 8.01 11.75 -18.85
C ALA A 18 7.80 11.99 -17.34
N LEU A 19 6.90 12.92 -16.97
CA LEU A 19 6.57 13.18 -15.57
C LEU A 19 5.90 11.97 -14.91
N HIS A 20 5.04 11.26 -15.63
CA HIS A 20 4.41 10.02 -15.16
C HIS A 20 5.46 8.93 -14.97
N ALA A 21 6.35 8.70 -15.94
CA ALA A 21 7.44 7.73 -15.83
C ALA A 21 8.39 8.06 -14.66
N LEU A 22 8.73 9.34 -14.46
CA LEU A 22 9.52 9.80 -13.31
C LEU A 22 8.79 9.55 -11.99
N PHE A 23 7.49 9.85 -11.93
CA PHE A 23 6.67 9.62 -10.74
C PHE A 23 6.58 8.14 -10.39
N TRP A 24 6.26 7.27 -11.36
CA TRP A 24 6.20 5.82 -11.15
C TRP A 24 7.58 5.21 -10.85
N GLY A 25 8.65 5.75 -11.44
CA GLY A 25 10.02 5.39 -11.10
C GLY A 25 10.38 5.74 -9.65
N LEU A 26 10.04 6.95 -9.19
CA LEU A 26 10.24 7.38 -7.80
C LEU A 26 9.43 6.55 -6.80
N VAL A 27 8.16 6.28 -7.11
CA VAL A 27 7.30 5.43 -6.27
C VAL A 27 7.86 4.01 -6.18
N SER A 28 8.27 3.43 -7.31
CA SER A 28 8.90 2.10 -7.33
C SER A 28 10.18 2.09 -6.50
N LEU A 29 11.07 3.06 -6.68
CA LEU A 29 12.32 3.15 -5.93
C LEU A 29 12.09 3.26 -4.41
N ARG A 30 11.04 3.97 -3.97
CA ARG A 30 10.68 4.08 -2.55
C ARG A 30 10.13 2.78 -1.98
N VAL A 31 9.26 2.08 -2.72
CA VAL A 31 8.68 0.80 -2.29
C VAL A 31 9.75 -0.30 -2.24
N PHE A 32 10.57 -0.43 -3.28
CA PHE A 32 11.66 -1.42 -3.31
C PHE A 32 12.81 -1.07 -2.36
N GLY A 33 13.14 0.21 -2.18
CA GLY A 33 14.15 0.66 -1.22
C GLY A 33 13.75 0.39 0.24
N ALA A 34 12.45 0.50 0.57
CA ALA A 34 11.94 0.14 1.89
C ALA A 34 12.05 -1.37 2.17
N ALA A 35 11.90 -2.22 1.15
CA ALA A 35 12.06 -3.67 1.28
C ALA A 35 13.52 -4.07 1.55
N LEU A 36 14.49 -3.48 0.85
CA LEU A 36 15.91 -3.81 1.05
C LEU A 36 16.46 -3.35 2.41
N LEU A 37 16.03 -2.18 2.92
CA LEU A 37 16.42 -1.73 4.26
C LEU A 37 15.80 -2.56 5.39
N SER A 38 14.69 -3.28 5.13
CA SER A 38 14.12 -4.20 6.11
C SER A 38 14.97 -5.47 6.27
N GLU A 39 15.73 -5.87 5.24
CA GLU A 39 16.55 -7.09 5.27
C GLU A 39 17.86 -6.88 6.04
N GLU A 40 18.44 -5.68 6.02
CA GLU A 40 19.70 -5.35 6.69
C GLU A 40 19.62 -5.36 8.23
N LYS A 41 18.42 -5.22 8.82
CA LYS A 41 18.20 -5.29 10.27
C LYS A 41 18.07 -6.73 10.80
N THR A 42 18.63 -7.73 10.12
CA THR A 42 18.44 -9.15 10.49
C THR A 42 19.74 -9.91 10.80
N THR A 43 20.91 -9.27 10.80
CA THR A 43 22.22 -9.97 10.91
C THR A 43 22.99 -9.70 12.20
N ALA A 44 22.29 -9.62 13.34
CA ALA A 44 22.94 -9.60 14.65
C ALA A 44 22.12 -10.30 15.74
N THR A 45 21.73 -11.56 15.52
CA THR A 45 21.10 -12.36 16.58
C THR A 45 22.18 -13.08 17.37
N LYS A 46 22.50 -12.53 18.56
CA LYS A 46 23.13 -13.27 19.66
C LYS A 46 22.41 -14.60 19.81
N ALA A 47 23.14 -15.72 19.99
CA ALA A 47 22.59 -17.04 20.22
C ALA A 47 21.46 -16.99 21.26
N ALA A 48 20.23 -16.94 20.77
CA ALA A 48 19.05 -16.79 21.61
C ALA A 48 18.72 -18.19 22.11
N ALA A 49 18.70 -18.35 23.44
CA ALA A 49 18.12 -19.54 24.04
C ALA A 49 16.74 -19.78 23.42
N VAL A 50 16.47 -21.03 23.02
CA VAL A 50 15.19 -21.41 22.40
C VAL A 50 14.06 -20.99 23.36
N PRO A 51 13.10 -20.18 22.90
CA PRO A 51 12.02 -19.69 23.76
C PRO A 51 11.08 -20.83 24.20
N CYS A 52 10.47 -20.70 25.39
CA CYS A 52 9.79 -21.82 26.03
C CYS A 52 8.57 -22.34 25.25
N TRP A 53 7.90 -21.45 24.51
CA TRP A 53 6.73 -21.78 23.70
C TRP A 53 7.02 -22.60 22.44
N GLN A 54 8.30 -22.78 22.07
CA GLN A 54 8.69 -23.71 21.00
C GLN A 54 8.89 -25.14 21.49
N VAL A 55 9.06 -25.33 22.81
CA VAL A 55 9.39 -26.62 23.42
C VAL A 55 8.32 -27.12 24.40
N GLU A 56 7.42 -26.24 24.84
CA GLU A 56 6.38 -26.54 25.83
C GLU A 56 5.01 -26.06 25.33
N GLU A 57 3.94 -26.69 25.84
CA GLU A 57 2.59 -26.17 25.69
C GLU A 57 2.46 -24.85 26.45
N PHE A 58 1.85 -23.86 25.80
CA PHE A 58 1.65 -22.54 26.36
C PHE A 58 0.17 -22.17 26.34
N VAL A 59 -0.21 -21.32 27.29
CA VAL A 59 -1.54 -20.71 27.36
C VAL A 59 -1.39 -19.21 27.14
N VAL A 60 -2.29 -18.62 26.36
CA VAL A 60 -2.33 -17.16 26.15
C VAL A 60 -2.84 -16.50 27.41
N ALA A 61 -1.96 -15.73 28.07
CA ALA A 61 -2.26 -15.03 29.31
C ALA A 61 -2.83 -13.62 29.05
N SER A 62 -2.43 -12.97 27.95
CA SER A 62 -3.03 -11.72 27.49
C SER A 62 -3.19 -11.70 25.98
N ASP A 63 -4.29 -11.12 25.52
CA ASP A 63 -4.58 -10.95 24.09
C ASP A 63 -3.50 -10.14 23.37
N CYS A 64 -3.46 -10.32 22.05
CA CYS A 64 -2.56 -9.61 21.15
C CYS A 64 -2.84 -8.10 21.15
N THR A 65 -1.87 -7.31 21.61
CA THR A 65 -2.00 -5.85 21.75
C THR A 65 -0.88 -5.12 21.01
N LEU A 66 -1.14 -3.87 20.62
CA LEU A 66 -0.13 -3.00 20.04
C LEU A 66 0.93 -2.70 21.10
N CYS A 67 2.20 -2.82 20.74
CA CYS A 67 3.25 -2.39 21.65
C CYS A 67 3.23 -0.87 21.85
N ALA A 68 3.47 -0.45 23.08
CA ALA A 68 3.87 0.94 23.34
C ALA A 68 5.28 1.20 22.79
N ASP A 69 5.57 2.46 22.44
CA ASP A 69 6.86 2.88 21.87
C ASP A 69 8.06 2.42 22.69
N PHE A 70 7.97 2.53 24.03
CA PHE A 70 9.02 2.07 24.94
C PHE A 70 9.19 0.54 24.93
N GLN A 71 8.10 -0.21 24.81
CA GLN A 71 8.15 -1.67 24.77
C GLN A 71 8.78 -2.20 23.48
N SER A 72 8.70 -1.43 22.38
CA SER A 72 9.32 -1.81 21.11
C SER A 72 10.84 -1.95 21.17
N ILE A 73 11.48 -1.21 22.08
CA ILE A 73 12.92 -1.23 22.33
C ILE A 73 13.27 -2.34 23.33
N LEU A 74 12.42 -2.51 24.34
CA LEU A 74 12.69 -3.44 25.45
C LEU A 74 12.36 -4.90 25.11
N ILE A 75 11.30 -5.12 24.33
CA ILE A 75 10.76 -6.45 24.02
C ILE A 75 11.11 -6.78 22.57
N PRO A 76 12.05 -7.71 22.32
CA PRO A 76 12.49 -8.03 20.95
C PRO A 76 11.36 -8.61 20.10
N ALA A 77 10.39 -9.29 20.71
CA ALA A 77 9.20 -9.82 20.02
C ALA A 77 8.39 -8.71 19.33
N CYS A 78 8.41 -7.50 19.88
CA CYS A 78 7.69 -6.38 19.29
C CYS A 78 8.29 -5.91 17.95
N SER A 79 9.58 -6.11 17.72
CA SER A 79 10.29 -5.57 16.56
C SER A 79 9.83 -6.13 15.20
N VAL A 80 9.15 -7.28 15.21
CA VAL A 80 8.75 -7.99 13.98
C VAL A 80 7.41 -7.48 13.44
N THR A 81 6.37 -7.45 14.26
CA THR A 81 5.01 -7.08 13.84
C THR A 81 4.50 -5.78 14.47
N GLY A 82 5.15 -5.28 15.53
CA GLY A 82 4.64 -4.18 16.35
C GLY A 82 3.53 -4.58 17.32
N TYR A 83 3.21 -5.87 17.40
CA TYR A 83 2.21 -6.42 18.30
C TYR A 83 2.77 -7.57 19.12
N VAL A 84 2.29 -7.70 20.36
CA VAL A 84 2.76 -8.71 21.29
C VAL A 84 1.60 -9.34 22.04
N GLU A 85 1.70 -10.65 22.26
CA GLU A 85 0.84 -11.41 23.16
C GLU A 85 1.68 -11.94 24.33
N LYS A 86 1.10 -11.98 25.53
CA LYS A 86 1.74 -12.57 26.71
C LYS A 86 1.28 -14.01 26.82
N ILE A 87 2.22 -14.92 26.94
CA ILE A 87 1.95 -16.35 27.09
C ILE A 87 2.60 -16.89 28.35
N ASN A 88 1.98 -17.92 28.92
CA ASN A 88 2.52 -18.65 30.06
C ASN A 88 2.82 -20.10 29.63
N CYS A 89 4.08 -20.49 29.75
CA CYS A 89 4.53 -21.85 29.45
C CYS A 89 4.16 -22.78 30.60
N THR A 90 3.31 -23.76 30.34
CA THR A 90 2.66 -24.59 31.38
C THR A 90 3.63 -25.42 32.21
N LYS A 91 4.71 -25.91 31.59
CA LYS A 91 5.68 -26.81 32.22
C LYS A 91 6.72 -26.05 33.06
N SER A 92 7.18 -24.89 32.60
CA SER A 92 8.09 -24.02 33.37
C SER A 92 7.39 -22.95 34.20
N SER A 93 6.07 -22.80 34.08
CA SER A 93 5.26 -21.72 34.66
C SER A 93 5.85 -20.32 34.41
N LYS A 94 6.48 -20.14 33.25
CA LYS A 94 7.20 -18.92 32.88
C LYS A 94 6.37 -18.07 31.92
N ASP A 95 6.26 -16.78 32.23
CA ASP A 95 5.66 -15.79 31.34
C ASP A 95 6.69 -15.34 30.29
N GLU A 96 6.35 -15.47 29.01
CA GLU A 96 7.13 -14.95 27.89
C GLU A 96 6.27 -14.09 26.96
N TYR A 97 6.95 -13.24 26.18
CA TYR A 97 6.33 -12.38 25.19
C TYR A 97 6.60 -12.93 23.79
N LYS A 98 5.53 -13.08 23.01
CA LYS A 98 5.59 -13.60 21.65
C LYS A 98 5.00 -12.58 20.68
N SER A 99 5.57 -12.50 19.48
CA SER A 99 5.00 -11.67 18.43
C SER A 99 3.71 -12.34 17.93
N CYS A 100 2.67 -11.52 17.80
CA CYS A 100 1.36 -11.99 17.34
C CYS A 100 0.97 -11.25 16.07
N ARG A 101 0.12 -11.90 15.29
CA ARG A 101 -0.51 -11.36 14.09
C ARG A 101 -1.98 -11.19 14.40
N SER A 102 -2.39 -9.95 14.69
CA SER A 102 -3.78 -9.65 15.04
C SER A 102 -4.67 -9.64 13.80
N ALA A 103 -5.75 -10.42 13.81
CA ALA A 103 -6.75 -10.43 12.74
C ALA A 103 -7.40 -9.03 12.54
N MET A 104 -7.60 -8.27 13.62
CA MET A 104 -8.15 -6.91 13.53
C MET A 104 -7.24 -5.95 12.73
N MET A 105 -5.92 -6.13 12.82
CA MET A 105 -4.98 -5.33 12.03
C MET A 105 -5.06 -5.69 10.55
N GLU A 106 -5.22 -6.98 10.24
CA GLU A 106 -5.40 -7.44 8.86
C GLU A 106 -6.67 -6.88 8.25
N GLU A 107 -7.77 -6.81 8.99
CA GLU A 107 -9.02 -6.21 8.54
C GLU A 107 -8.87 -4.72 8.23
N HIS A 108 -8.21 -3.94 9.09
CA HIS A 108 -7.99 -2.52 8.83
C HIS A 108 -7.11 -2.28 7.61
N ILE A 109 -6.02 -3.05 7.45
CA ILE A 109 -5.15 -2.94 6.28
C ILE A 109 -5.93 -3.33 5.02
N PHE A 110 -6.73 -4.39 5.10
CA PHE A 110 -7.59 -4.85 4.01
C PHE A 110 -8.57 -3.76 3.57
N TRP A 111 -9.32 -3.17 4.51
CA TRP A 111 -10.29 -2.12 4.19
C TRP A 111 -9.63 -0.86 3.60
N LYS A 112 -8.44 -0.49 4.07
CA LYS A 112 -7.69 0.64 3.50
C LYS A 112 -7.24 0.34 2.07
N PHE A 113 -6.78 -0.88 1.80
CA PHE A 113 -6.40 -1.31 0.46
C PHE A 113 -7.60 -1.39 -0.49
N GLU A 114 -8.65 -2.08 -0.08
CA GLU A 114 -9.88 -2.25 -0.86
C GLU A 114 -10.50 -0.89 -1.19
N GLY A 115 -10.64 -0.01 -0.20
CA GLY A 115 -11.13 1.34 -0.40
C GLY A 115 -10.26 2.17 -1.36
N ALA A 116 -8.93 2.04 -1.28
CA ALA A 116 -8.03 2.72 -2.20
C ALA A 116 -8.16 2.22 -3.65
N MET A 117 -8.25 0.90 -3.85
CA MET A 117 -8.42 0.29 -5.17
C MET A 117 -9.78 0.60 -5.79
N LEU A 118 -10.85 0.61 -4.99
CA LEU A 118 -12.17 1.03 -5.42
C LEU A 118 -12.18 2.51 -5.83
N GLY A 119 -11.62 3.40 -5.00
CA GLY A 119 -11.51 4.82 -5.32
C GLY A 119 -10.71 5.09 -6.60
N LEU A 120 -9.59 4.39 -6.76
CA LEU A 120 -8.76 4.48 -7.96
C LEU A 120 -9.52 4.04 -9.22
N THR A 121 -10.28 2.95 -9.11
CA THR A 121 -11.15 2.45 -10.20
C THR A 121 -12.18 3.51 -10.62
N VAL A 122 -12.85 4.13 -9.66
CA VAL A 122 -13.84 5.20 -9.94
C VAL A 122 -13.19 6.39 -10.65
N ILE A 123 -12.01 6.82 -10.19
CA ILE A 123 -11.26 7.92 -10.83
C ILE A 123 -10.95 7.58 -12.29
N PHE A 124 -10.42 6.38 -12.56
CA PHE A 124 -10.14 5.96 -13.93
C PHE A 124 -11.40 5.86 -14.79
N ALA A 125 -12.50 5.34 -14.25
CA ALA A 125 -13.77 5.28 -14.96
C ALA A 125 -14.26 6.69 -15.36
N LEU A 126 -14.22 7.65 -14.44
CA LEU A 126 -14.58 9.05 -14.73
C LEU A 126 -13.70 9.68 -15.80
N LEU A 127 -12.38 9.45 -15.74
CA LEU A 127 -11.44 9.93 -16.76
C LEU A 127 -11.74 9.36 -18.14
N VAL A 128 -12.04 8.06 -18.23
CA VAL A 128 -12.40 7.39 -19.49
C VAL A 128 -13.70 7.96 -20.04
N VAL A 129 -14.74 8.10 -19.22
CA VAL A 129 -16.04 8.66 -19.64
C VAL A 129 -15.91 10.11 -20.09
N ALA A 130 -15.16 10.94 -19.37
CA ALA A 130 -14.92 12.32 -19.76
C ALA A 130 -14.22 12.41 -21.12
N ARG A 131 -13.23 11.54 -21.36
CA ARG A 131 -12.54 11.45 -22.64
C ARG A 131 -13.47 10.98 -23.76
N GLN A 132 -14.28 9.94 -23.53
CA GLN A 132 -15.26 9.46 -24.50
C GLN A 132 -16.25 10.57 -24.87
N ARG A 133 -16.83 11.28 -23.88
CA ARG A 133 -17.74 12.41 -24.13
C ARG A 133 -17.10 13.53 -24.95
N SER A 134 -15.81 13.80 -24.73
CA SER A 134 -15.08 14.80 -25.53
C SER A 134 -14.95 14.36 -26.99
N LEU A 135 -14.67 13.08 -27.24
CA LEU A 135 -14.60 12.53 -28.60
C LEU A 135 -15.97 12.51 -29.28
N ASP A 136 -17.04 12.15 -28.55
CA ASP A 136 -18.41 12.14 -29.07
C ASP A 136 -18.88 13.54 -29.45
N ARG A 137 -18.56 14.56 -28.62
CA ARG A 137 -18.84 15.96 -28.97
C ARG A 137 -18.15 16.36 -30.26
N GLN A 138 -16.86 16.02 -30.41
CA GLN A 138 -16.12 16.32 -31.64
C GLN A 138 -16.68 15.59 -32.86
N ALA A 139 -17.16 14.36 -32.72
CA ALA A 139 -17.80 13.62 -33.80
C ALA A 139 -19.13 14.26 -34.21
N SER A 140 -19.97 14.64 -33.25
CA SER A 140 -21.26 15.31 -33.52
C SER A 140 -21.09 16.68 -34.17
N GLU A 141 -20.08 17.46 -33.77
CA GLU A 141 -19.75 18.74 -34.39
C GLU A 141 -19.30 18.58 -35.85
N LYS A 142 -18.57 17.50 -36.17
CA LYS A 142 -18.15 17.21 -37.55
C LYS A 142 -19.35 16.88 -38.44
N VAL A 143 -20.29 16.06 -37.98
CA VAL A 143 -21.51 15.72 -38.73
C VAL A 143 -22.37 16.98 -38.95
N ARG A 144 -22.55 17.80 -37.92
CA ARG A 144 -23.37 19.01 -38.02
C ARG A 144 -22.82 20.02 -39.04
N ARG A 145 -21.50 20.22 -39.09
CA ARG A 145 -20.87 21.10 -40.10
C ARG A 145 -21.05 20.60 -41.54
N GLN A 146 -21.16 19.30 -41.75
CA GLN A 146 -21.45 18.75 -43.08
C GLN A 146 -22.89 19.06 -43.54
N ILE A 147 -23.84 19.21 -42.61
CA ILE A 147 -25.24 19.53 -42.93
C ILE A 147 -25.40 21.03 -43.22
N GLU A 148 -24.66 21.89 -42.50
CA GLU A 148 -24.70 23.35 -42.71
C GLU A 148 -23.95 23.81 -43.98
N SER A 149 -23.13 22.94 -44.60
CA SER A 149 -22.38 23.25 -45.84
C SER A 149 -23.04 22.75 -47.14
N ILE A 150 -24.21 22.12 -47.05
CA ILE A 150 -25.04 21.68 -48.20
C ILE A 150 -26.08 22.76 -48.47
#